data_AF-A0A5D6XIJ9-F1
#
_entry.id   AF-A0A5D6XIJ9-F1
#
_cell.length_a   1.000
_cell.length_b   1.000
_cell.length_c   1.000
_cell.angle_alpha   90.00
_cell.angle_beta   90.00
_cell.angle_gamma   90.00
#
_symmetry.space_group_name_H-M   'P 1'
#
loop_
_entity.id
_entity.type
_entity.pdbx_description
1 polymer ?
#
loop_
_entity_poly.entity_id
_entity_poly.type
_entity_poly.pdbx_seq_one_letter_code
_entity_poly.pdbx_strand_id
1 'polypeptide(L)'
;MGDAPLLLLLHHPRRSTERRLRKMSQEFPPAAFAFCVQARVLCVGMAVVYRVAITVSTTASWAVATPSRSQPQNQSQNQRATSHDWVVAMSQSKLRAFYSHARAILEQPAVLERRSHQHLMRASDGSNTSGSAGDDDADSSGDTWQPFEHFLLSIADVLDQYEHLQSAFAVQACVEAMYEGRVALEAFLVDCWRALEAVIPSLAVEPHLPAAAALGREVVCVYVLLRDLLAFPESILEANCVYASAILGLEDVEELLPPVAAHVCSICLERLTCAAMRELDPEAATGGSCRNDGDNGECDDDVACARSGDRSQFSVRLPCAHLFHENCVMAWLRHNPSCPECRASVVGER
;
A
#
# COMPACT_ATOMS: atom_id res chain seq x y z
N MET A 1 -45.09 -5.44 -23.39
CA MET A 1 -44.99 -5.87 -21.97
C MET A 1 -43.64 -6.54 -21.85
N GLY A 2 -42.64 -5.73 -21.54
CA GLY A 2 -41.27 -6.18 -21.36
C GLY A 2 -41.05 -6.43 -19.88
N ASP A 3 -40.63 -7.64 -19.56
CA ASP A 3 -40.10 -7.97 -18.24
C ASP A 3 -38.57 -7.92 -18.34
N ALA A 4 -38.00 -6.91 -17.68
CA ALA A 4 -36.57 -6.78 -17.47
C ALA A 4 -36.08 -7.89 -16.50
N PRO A 5 -34.88 -8.45 -16.69
CA PRO A 5 -34.33 -9.39 -15.73
C PRO A 5 -33.85 -8.63 -14.49
N LEU A 6 -34.21 -9.14 -13.31
CA LEU A 6 -33.70 -8.72 -12.02
C LEU A 6 -32.17 -8.82 -12.02
N LEU A 7 -31.51 -7.65 -12.08
CA LEU A 7 -30.10 -7.50 -11.78
C LEU A 7 -29.89 -7.77 -10.30
N LEU A 8 -29.58 -9.03 -9.97
CA LEU A 8 -28.87 -9.34 -8.73
C LEU A 8 -27.52 -8.61 -8.80
N LEU A 9 -27.40 -7.53 -8.02
CA LEU A 9 -26.15 -6.84 -7.72
C LEU A 9 -25.21 -7.82 -7.00
N LEU A 10 -24.59 -8.71 -7.78
CA LEU A 10 -23.42 -9.46 -7.35
C LEU A 10 -22.27 -8.46 -7.24
N HIS A 11 -22.09 -7.87 -6.07
CA HIS A 11 -20.82 -7.23 -5.75
C HIS A 11 -19.74 -8.30 -5.82
N HIS A 12 -18.87 -8.18 -6.82
CA HIS A 12 -17.82 -9.16 -7.08
C HIS A 12 -16.80 -9.07 -5.93
N PRO A 13 -16.42 -10.19 -5.25
CA PRO A 13 -15.37 -10.19 -4.21
C PRO A 13 -14.03 -9.62 -4.69
N ARG A 14 -13.84 -9.51 -6.01
CA ARG A 14 -12.72 -8.79 -6.63
C ARG A 14 -12.70 -7.29 -6.34
N ARG A 15 -13.85 -6.60 -6.30
CA ARG A 15 -13.91 -5.13 -6.12
C ARG A 15 -13.54 -4.69 -4.70
N SER A 16 -14.06 -5.38 -3.68
CA SER A 16 -13.70 -5.11 -2.28
C SER A 16 -12.23 -5.45 -2.03
N THR A 17 -11.74 -6.56 -2.57
CA THR A 17 -10.32 -6.95 -2.48
C THR A 17 -9.40 -5.92 -3.15
N GLU A 18 -9.69 -5.51 -4.39
CA GLU A 18 -8.90 -4.51 -5.12
C GLU A 18 -8.89 -3.16 -4.39
N ARG A 19 -10.05 -2.71 -3.90
CA ARG A 19 -10.16 -1.50 -3.06
C ARG A 19 -9.26 -1.58 -1.84
N ARG A 20 -9.28 -2.70 -1.12
CA ARG A 20 -8.49 -2.89 0.10
C ARG A 20 -7.00 -3.01 -0.16
N LEU A 21 -6.61 -3.71 -1.22
CA LEU A 21 -5.20 -3.76 -1.64
C LEU A 21 -4.69 -2.38 -2.05
N ARG A 22 -5.49 -1.62 -2.81
CA ARG A 22 -5.18 -0.24 -3.17
C ARG A 22 -5.00 0.63 -1.94
N LYS A 23 -5.96 0.61 -1.00
CA LYS A 23 -5.86 1.33 0.29
C LYS A 23 -4.64 0.91 1.10
N MET A 24 -4.37 -0.39 1.20
CA MET A 24 -3.17 -0.89 1.86
C MET A 24 -1.89 -0.39 1.18
N SER A 25 -1.85 -0.26 -0.15
CA SER A 25 -0.68 0.26 -0.85
C SER A 25 -0.52 1.78 -0.78
N GLN A 26 -1.62 2.55 -0.75
CA GLN A 26 -1.61 4.01 -0.91
C GLN A 26 -1.78 4.78 0.42
N GLU A 27 -2.65 4.29 1.31
CA GLU A 27 -3.06 4.99 2.53
C GLU A 27 -2.54 4.29 3.80
N PHE A 28 -2.48 2.96 3.78
CA PHE A 28 -2.13 2.12 4.91
C PHE A 28 -0.99 1.15 4.57
N PRO A 29 0.19 1.65 4.14
CA PRO A 29 1.32 0.76 3.88
C PRO A 29 1.59 -0.08 5.14
N PRO A 30 1.85 -1.40 5.00
CA PRO A 30 2.26 -2.21 6.14
C PRO A 30 3.40 -1.49 6.84
N ALA A 31 3.21 -1.20 8.13
CA ALA A 31 4.10 -0.47 9.05
C ALA A 31 5.24 0.32 8.37
N ALA A 32 5.19 1.66 8.36
CA ALA A 32 6.24 2.52 7.80
C ALA A 32 7.64 1.99 8.13
N PHE A 33 8.23 1.26 7.18
CA PHE A 33 9.48 0.57 7.36
C PHE A 33 10.55 1.62 7.11
N ALA A 34 11.31 2.00 8.14
CA ALA A 34 12.54 2.72 7.89
C ALA A 34 13.55 1.68 7.39
N PHE A 35 13.78 1.67 6.09
CA PHE A 35 14.82 0.88 5.44
C PHE A 35 16.10 1.71 5.34
N CYS A 36 17.12 1.32 6.09
CA CYS A 36 18.42 1.99 6.12
C CYS A 36 19.50 1.05 5.58
N VAL A 37 20.34 1.59 4.69
CA VAL A 37 21.46 0.88 4.09
C VAL A 37 22.74 1.62 4.41
N GLN A 38 23.73 0.89 4.90
CA GLN A 38 25.08 1.41 5.09
C GLN A 38 26.11 0.45 4.51
N ALA A 39 26.71 0.84 3.40
CA ALA A 39 27.77 0.11 2.73
C ALA A 39 29.14 0.56 3.21
N ARG A 40 30.04 -0.39 3.44
CA ARG A 40 31.46 -0.15 3.73
C ARG A 40 32.32 -0.90 2.73
N VAL A 41 33.29 -0.19 2.13
CA VAL A 41 34.25 -0.78 1.19
C VAL A 41 35.20 -1.70 1.95
N LEU A 42 35.35 -2.93 1.46
CA LEU A 42 36.35 -3.89 1.92
C LEU A 42 37.21 -4.32 0.72
N CYS A 43 38.52 -4.15 0.84
CA CYS A 43 39.48 -4.65 -0.13
C CYS A 43 40.00 -6.01 0.35
N VAL A 44 39.71 -7.08 -0.40
CA VAL A 44 40.18 -8.44 -0.12
C VAL A 44 41.11 -8.86 -1.26
N GLY A 45 42.41 -8.68 -1.06
CA GLY A 45 43.42 -8.91 -2.11
C GLY A 45 43.20 -7.95 -3.30
N MET A 46 42.98 -8.53 -4.49
CA MET A 46 42.67 -7.81 -5.73
C MET A 46 41.16 -7.73 -5.99
N ALA A 47 40.32 -7.77 -4.95
CA ALA A 47 38.88 -7.66 -5.10
C ALA A 47 38.31 -6.58 -4.17
N VAL A 48 37.40 -5.76 -4.71
CA VAL A 48 36.59 -4.84 -3.92
C VAL A 48 35.23 -5.49 -3.64
N VAL A 49 34.87 -5.56 -2.37
CA VAL A 49 33.60 -6.09 -1.87
C VAL A 49 33.00 -5.05 -0.95
N TYR A 50 31.70 -4.82 -1.02
CA TYR A 50 31.00 -3.96 -0.07
C TYR A 50 30.36 -4.81 1.01
N ARG A 51 30.66 -4.51 2.27
CA ARG A 51 29.88 -5.00 3.40
C ARG A 51 28.71 -4.06 3.59
N VAL A 52 27.52 -4.53 3.25
CA VAL A 52 26.28 -3.75 3.33
C VAL A 52 25.55 -4.15 4.61
N ALA A 53 25.43 -3.23 5.56
CA ALA A 53 24.53 -3.37 6.70
C ALA A 53 23.16 -2.86 6.28
N ILE A 54 22.12 -3.66 6.53
CA ILE A 54 20.73 -3.33 6.24
C ILE A 54 19.97 -3.37 7.56
N THR A 55 19.20 -2.33 7.81
CA THR A 55 18.31 -2.21 8.96
C THR A 55 16.91 -1.92 8.46
N VAL A 56 15.95 -2.71 8.93
CA VAL A 56 14.52 -2.47 8.73
C VAL A 56 13.88 -2.27 10.08
N SER A 57 13.34 -1.08 10.31
CA SER A 57 12.60 -0.79 11.54
C SER A 57 11.15 -0.49 11.24
N THR A 58 10.23 -1.09 11.99
CA THR A 58 8.81 -0.77 11.93
C THR A 58 8.51 0.26 13.01
N THR A 59 8.05 1.45 12.58
CA THR A 59 7.60 2.47 13.52
C THR A 59 6.09 2.39 13.69
N ALA A 60 5.64 2.11 14.91
CA ALA A 60 4.23 2.20 15.24
C ALA A 60 3.81 3.67 15.31
N SER A 61 3.42 4.24 14.17
CA SER A 61 2.90 5.61 14.10
C SER A 61 1.47 5.63 14.60
N TRP A 62 1.28 5.67 15.92
CA TRP A 62 -0.02 5.91 16.53
C TRP A 62 -0.26 7.42 16.74
N ALA A 63 0.20 8.29 15.84
CA ALA A 63 -0.16 9.69 15.91
C ALA A 63 -1.55 9.90 15.28
N VAL A 64 -2.61 9.52 16.02
CA VAL A 64 -3.90 10.20 15.86
C VAL A 64 -3.64 11.63 16.32
N ALA A 65 -3.46 12.54 15.37
CA ALA A 65 -3.42 13.96 15.66
C ALA A 65 -4.79 14.38 16.21
N THR A 66 -4.95 14.33 17.54
CA THR A 66 -6.04 15.01 18.21
C THR A 66 -5.77 16.51 18.13
N PRO A 67 -6.61 17.33 17.49
CA PRO A 67 -6.49 18.77 17.59
C PRO A 67 -7.09 19.19 18.93
N SER A 68 -6.35 19.02 20.02
CA SER A 68 -6.71 19.62 21.31
C SER A 68 -5.61 20.57 21.78
N ARG A 69 -5.99 21.83 21.67
CA ARG A 69 -5.39 23.06 22.18
C ARG A 69 -4.65 22.88 23.52
N SER A 70 -3.36 23.24 23.48
CA SER A 70 -2.52 23.74 24.58
C SER A 70 -2.39 22.90 25.86
N GLN A 71 -1.34 22.07 25.94
CA GLN A 71 -0.46 21.95 27.12
C GLN A 71 0.80 21.13 26.79
N PRO A 72 2.01 21.55 27.21
CA PRO A 72 3.21 20.74 27.05
C PRO A 72 3.30 19.75 28.22
N GLN A 73 2.78 18.53 28.03
CA GLN A 73 3.10 17.41 28.94
C GLN A 73 4.12 16.49 28.28
N ASN A 74 5.25 16.38 28.96
CA ASN A 74 6.35 15.49 28.69
C ASN A 74 5.88 14.03 28.87
N GLN A 75 5.30 13.44 27.82
CA GLN A 75 4.96 12.02 27.79
C GLN A 75 5.99 11.29 26.94
N SER A 76 6.90 10.58 27.61
CA SER A 76 7.70 9.51 27.01
C SER A 76 6.76 8.36 26.63
N GLN A 77 6.06 8.48 25.50
CA GLN A 77 5.28 7.39 24.96
C GLN A 77 6.21 6.34 24.39
N ASN A 78 6.06 5.13 24.95
CA ASN A 78 6.85 3.94 24.66
C ASN A 78 6.59 3.49 23.21
N GLN A 79 7.26 4.10 22.25
CA GLN A 79 7.30 3.63 20.87
C GLN A 79 8.07 2.31 20.85
N ARG A 80 7.35 1.19 20.78
CA ARG A 80 7.97 -0.12 20.62
C ARG A 80 8.31 -0.33 19.15
N ALA A 81 9.43 0.23 18.71
CA ALA A 81 9.98 -0.05 17.39
C ALA A 81 10.62 -1.44 17.40
N THR A 82 10.24 -2.31 16.47
CA THR A 82 10.99 -3.56 16.23
C THR A 82 11.95 -3.32 15.07
N SER A 83 13.24 -3.56 15.30
CA SER A 83 14.31 -3.40 14.31
C SER A 83 14.90 -4.76 13.96
N HIS A 84 15.08 -5.01 12.67
CA HIS A 84 15.77 -6.16 12.12
C HIS A 84 17.03 -5.69 11.41
N ASP A 85 18.18 -6.16 11.88
CA ASP A 85 19.49 -5.76 11.36
C ASP A 85 20.23 -6.99 10.82
N TRP A 86 20.74 -6.90 9.59
CA TRP A 86 21.56 -7.96 9.00
C TRP A 86 22.63 -7.37 8.07
N VAL A 87 23.53 -8.24 7.61
CA VAL A 87 24.66 -7.84 6.79
C VAL A 87 24.75 -8.73 5.58
N VAL A 88 24.96 -8.10 4.43
CA VAL A 88 25.16 -8.76 3.14
C VAL A 88 26.50 -8.35 2.57
N ALA A 89 27.27 -9.35 2.10
CA ALA A 89 28.44 -9.09 1.27
C ALA A 89 27.97 -8.89 -0.17
N MET A 90 28.33 -7.75 -0.77
CA MET A 90 28.02 -7.41 -2.14
C MET A 90 29.32 -7.37 -2.96
N SER A 91 29.42 -8.21 -3.97
CA SER A 91 30.55 -8.26 -4.90
C SER A 91 30.13 -7.81 -6.29
N GLN A 92 31.12 -7.46 -7.13
CA GLN A 92 30.87 -7.13 -8.54
C GLN A 92 30.15 -8.27 -9.27
N SER A 93 30.54 -9.52 -9.01
CA SER A 93 29.93 -10.69 -9.63
C SER A 93 28.48 -10.88 -9.20
N LYS A 94 28.18 -10.71 -7.91
CA LYS A 94 26.80 -10.78 -7.39
C LYS A 94 25.92 -9.71 -8.04
N LEU A 95 26.40 -8.47 -8.13
CA LEU A 95 25.66 -7.38 -8.73
C LEU A 95 25.46 -7.58 -10.25
N ARG A 96 26.51 -7.95 -10.99
CA ARG A 96 26.38 -8.22 -12.45
C ARG A 96 25.43 -9.38 -12.73
N ALA A 97 25.49 -10.44 -11.94
CA ALA A 97 24.56 -11.55 -12.06
C ALA A 97 23.12 -11.06 -11.81
N PHE A 98 22.87 -10.28 -10.77
CA PHE A 98 21.54 -9.71 -10.55
C PHE A 98 21.06 -8.89 -11.76
N TYR A 99 21.87 -7.96 -12.27
CA TYR A 99 21.52 -7.16 -13.46
C TYR A 99 21.23 -8.02 -14.68
N SER A 100 22.04 -9.04 -14.96
CA SER A 100 21.84 -9.90 -16.12
C SER A 100 20.54 -10.70 -16.03
N HIS A 101 20.23 -11.27 -14.86
CA HIS A 101 19.00 -12.03 -14.68
C HIS A 101 17.77 -11.13 -14.68
N ALA A 102 17.84 -9.98 -14.01
CA ALA A 102 16.73 -9.03 -13.96
C ALA A 102 16.40 -8.46 -15.35
N ARG A 103 17.42 -8.02 -16.12
CA ARG A 103 17.19 -7.56 -17.50
C ARG A 103 16.65 -8.66 -18.41
N ALA A 104 17.16 -9.89 -18.31
CA ALA A 104 16.63 -11.01 -19.09
C ALA A 104 15.13 -11.29 -18.84
N ILE A 105 14.62 -10.97 -17.66
CA ILE A 105 13.18 -11.08 -17.35
C ILE A 105 12.43 -9.86 -17.90
N LEU A 106 12.95 -8.65 -17.69
CA LEU A 106 12.30 -7.40 -18.10
C LEU A 106 12.29 -7.18 -19.61
N GLU A 107 13.19 -7.81 -20.35
CA GLU A 107 13.26 -7.79 -21.81
C GLU A 107 12.37 -8.85 -22.47
N GLN A 108 11.62 -9.63 -21.69
CA GLN A 108 10.67 -10.58 -22.27
C GLN A 108 9.57 -9.83 -23.05
N PRO A 109 9.13 -10.34 -24.21
CA PRO A 109 8.15 -9.65 -25.07
C PRO A 109 6.89 -9.20 -24.32
N ALA A 110 6.38 -10.04 -23.42
CA ALA A 110 5.19 -9.75 -22.62
C ALA A 110 5.35 -8.48 -21.74
N VAL A 111 6.54 -8.26 -21.18
CA VAL A 111 6.86 -7.08 -20.35
C VAL A 111 7.04 -5.85 -21.23
N LEU A 112 7.76 -5.99 -22.36
CA LEU A 112 8.05 -4.89 -23.28
C LEU A 112 6.80 -4.35 -23.97
N GLU A 113 5.86 -5.22 -24.38
CA GLU A 113 4.57 -4.82 -24.95
C GLU A 113 3.75 -3.98 -23.97
N ARG A 114 3.82 -4.30 -22.68
CA ARG A 114 3.12 -3.53 -21.63
C ARG A 114 3.81 -2.21 -21.33
N ARG A 115 5.15 -2.19 -21.32
CA ARG A 115 5.95 -0.96 -21.17
C ARG A 115 5.67 0.02 -22.30
N SER A 116 5.65 -0.44 -23.55
CA SER A 116 5.36 0.41 -24.72
C SER A 116 3.94 0.96 -24.70
N HIS A 117 2.94 0.14 -24.34
CA HIS A 117 1.56 0.58 -24.18
C HIS A 117 1.41 1.68 -23.11
N GLN A 118 2.09 1.57 -21.96
CA GLN A 118 2.04 2.63 -20.93
C GLN A 118 2.74 3.92 -21.38
N HIS A 119 3.87 3.84 -22.08
CA HIS A 119 4.54 5.04 -22.62
C HIS A 119 3.69 5.75 -23.68
N LEU A 120 2.96 5.01 -24.52
CA LEU A 120 2.05 5.57 -25.53
C LEU A 120 0.85 6.27 -24.87
N MET A 121 0.29 5.70 -23.80
CA MET A 121 -0.79 6.33 -23.04
C MET A 121 -0.32 7.63 -22.37
N ARG A 122 0.85 7.63 -21.70
CA ARG A 122 1.44 8.83 -21.08
C ARG A 122 1.82 9.92 -22.10
N ALA A 123 2.22 9.55 -23.31
CA ALA A 123 2.54 10.51 -24.38
C ALA A 123 1.28 11.18 -24.96
N SER A 124 0.13 10.51 -24.90
CA SER A 124 -1.15 11.02 -25.42
C SER A 124 -1.75 12.07 -24.47
N ASP A 125 -1.67 11.83 -23.16
CA ASP A 125 -2.12 12.77 -22.11
C ASP A 125 -1.28 14.06 -22.03
N GLY A 126 -0.03 14.03 -22.53
CA GLY A 126 0.86 15.18 -22.57
C GLY A 126 0.60 16.20 -23.69
N SER A 127 -0.33 15.93 -24.62
CA SER A 127 -0.51 16.74 -25.84
C SER A 127 -1.76 17.63 -25.90
N ASN A 128 -2.68 17.56 -24.92
CA ASN A 128 -3.90 18.37 -24.92
C ASN A 128 -4.02 19.24 -23.65
N THR A 129 -3.27 20.35 -23.61
CA THR A 129 -3.62 21.50 -22.74
C THR A 129 -4.00 22.71 -23.58
N SER A 130 -5.22 22.68 -24.13
CA SER A 130 -6.01 23.89 -24.44
C SER A 130 -7.43 23.50 -24.88
N GLY A 131 -8.45 23.75 -24.05
CA GLY A 131 -9.84 23.85 -24.52
C GLY A 131 -10.91 23.30 -23.59
N SER A 132 -11.60 24.22 -22.92
CA SER A 132 -13.04 24.19 -22.59
C SER A 132 -13.54 23.28 -21.47
N ALA A 133 -14.09 23.93 -20.43
CA ALA A 133 -14.98 23.36 -19.44
C ALA A 133 -16.26 22.83 -20.11
N GLY A 134 -16.50 21.53 -19.99
CA GLY A 134 -17.76 20.86 -20.24
C GLY A 134 -17.95 19.82 -19.14
N ASP A 135 -19.06 19.96 -18.41
CA ASP A 135 -19.53 19.01 -17.41
C ASP A 135 -19.96 17.72 -18.12
N ASP A 136 -19.07 16.73 -18.16
CA ASP A 136 -19.39 15.36 -18.58
C ASP A 136 -18.71 14.37 -17.62
N ASP A 137 -19.54 13.69 -16.83
CA ASP A 137 -19.35 12.39 -16.17
C ASP A 137 -17.90 11.91 -15.93
N ALA A 138 -17.35 12.30 -14.78
CA ALA A 138 -16.13 11.74 -14.22
C ALA A 138 -16.33 10.32 -13.66
N ASP A 139 -16.57 9.34 -14.54
CA ASP A 139 -16.45 7.91 -14.20
C ASP A 139 -15.79 7.08 -15.33
N SER A 140 -14.96 7.72 -16.18
CA SER A 140 -14.27 7.05 -17.30
C SER A 140 -12.75 7.25 -17.35
N SER A 141 -12.12 7.88 -16.34
CA SER A 141 -10.68 7.70 -16.10
C SER A 141 -10.47 6.50 -15.17
N GLY A 142 -10.76 5.31 -15.70
CA GLY A 142 -10.48 4.04 -15.04
C GLY A 142 -8.98 3.82 -14.90
N ASP A 143 -8.39 4.43 -13.88
CA ASP A 143 -7.01 4.19 -13.44
C ASP A 143 -6.97 2.75 -12.90
N THR A 144 -6.79 1.82 -13.83
CA THR A 144 -6.80 0.38 -13.56
C THR A 144 -5.61 0.11 -12.65
N TRP A 145 -5.87 -0.29 -11.40
CA TRP A 145 -4.82 -0.49 -10.42
C TRP A 145 -3.94 -1.68 -10.84
N GLN A 146 -2.71 -1.36 -11.27
CA GLN A 146 -1.75 -2.28 -11.89
C GLN A 146 -0.44 -2.33 -11.08
N PRO A 147 -0.46 -2.88 -9.85
CA PRO A 147 0.69 -2.87 -8.95
C PRO A 147 1.87 -3.70 -9.49
N PHE A 148 1.57 -4.76 -10.25
CA PHE A 148 2.55 -5.70 -10.77
C PHE A 148 3.31 -5.12 -11.96
N GLU A 149 2.60 -4.47 -12.88
CA GLU A 149 3.18 -3.71 -13.99
C GLU A 149 4.04 -2.57 -13.47
N HIS A 150 3.51 -1.80 -12.51
CA HIS A 150 4.25 -0.69 -11.91
C HIS A 150 5.53 -1.16 -11.22
N PHE A 151 5.49 -2.31 -10.53
CA PHE A 151 6.67 -2.92 -9.93
C PHE A 151 7.75 -3.25 -10.95
N LEU A 152 7.40 -3.95 -12.04
CA LEU A 152 8.37 -4.32 -13.08
C LEU A 152 8.99 -3.08 -13.74
N LEU A 153 8.19 -2.03 -13.99
CA LEU A 153 8.67 -0.77 -14.56
C LEU A 153 9.59 -0.03 -13.59
N SER A 154 9.22 0.04 -12.31
CA SER A 154 10.05 0.66 -11.28
C SER A 154 11.41 -0.02 -11.21
N ILE A 155 11.47 -1.36 -11.28
CA ILE A 155 12.73 -2.09 -11.29
C ILE A 155 13.52 -1.83 -12.58
N ALA A 156 12.88 -1.77 -13.74
CA ALA A 156 13.56 -1.42 -14.99
C ALA A 156 14.21 -0.03 -14.90
N ASP A 157 13.47 0.96 -14.41
CA ASP A 157 13.97 2.34 -14.25
C ASP A 157 15.13 2.41 -13.26
N VAL A 158 15.07 1.66 -12.14
CA VAL A 158 16.18 1.56 -11.17
C VAL A 158 17.41 0.92 -11.81
N LEU A 159 17.26 -0.16 -12.59
CA LEU A 159 18.40 -0.76 -13.29
C LEU A 159 19.06 0.22 -14.27
N ASP A 160 18.26 0.98 -15.01
CA ASP A 160 18.75 1.94 -15.99
C ASP A 160 19.43 3.14 -15.31
N GLN A 161 18.84 3.68 -14.24
CA GLN A 161 19.42 4.79 -13.46
C GLN A 161 20.80 4.45 -12.87
N TYR A 162 20.99 3.20 -12.44
CA TYR A 162 22.20 2.76 -11.73
C TYR A 162 23.13 1.87 -12.59
N GLU A 163 23.04 1.92 -13.93
CA GLU A 163 23.84 1.08 -14.82
C GLU A 163 25.37 1.21 -14.60
N HIS A 164 25.82 2.39 -14.20
CA HIS A 164 27.22 2.69 -13.86
C HIS A 164 27.76 1.86 -12.67
N LEU A 165 26.91 1.28 -11.81
CA LEU A 165 27.36 0.42 -10.72
C LEU A 165 28.06 -0.87 -11.19
N GLN A 166 27.89 -1.26 -12.45
CA GLN A 166 28.56 -2.45 -13.01
C GLN A 166 30.09 -2.31 -13.13
N SER A 167 30.63 -1.10 -12.95
CA SER A 167 32.06 -0.80 -12.89
C SER A 167 32.54 -0.27 -11.52
N ALA A 168 31.64 -0.10 -10.55
CA ALA A 168 31.92 0.56 -9.26
C ALA A 168 32.87 -0.22 -8.33
N PHE A 169 33.13 -1.50 -8.57
CA PHE A 169 33.95 -2.36 -7.71
C PHE A 169 35.36 -2.58 -8.30
N ALA A 170 35.82 -1.68 -9.17
CA ALA A 170 37.14 -1.76 -9.77
C ALA A 170 38.25 -1.47 -8.74
N VAL A 171 39.27 -2.33 -8.70
CA VAL A 171 40.38 -2.30 -7.73
C VAL A 171 41.29 -1.08 -7.91
N GLN A 172 41.33 -0.50 -9.11
CA GLN A 172 42.17 0.65 -9.46
C GLN A 172 41.42 1.98 -9.42
N ALA A 173 40.20 2.02 -8.86
CA ALA A 173 39.43 3.24 -8.73
C ALA A 173 40.09 4.22 -7.74
N CYS A 174 40.00 5.52 -8.01
CA CYS A 174 40.38 6.54 -7.03
C CYS A 174 39.40 6.57 -5.85
N VAL A 175 39.79 7.23 -4.75
CA VAL A 175 38.96 7.32 -3.53
C VAL A 175 37.59 7.95 -3.81
N GLU A 176 37.52 8.95 -4.69
CA GLU A 176 36.27 9.59 -5.10
C GLU A 176 35.33 8.60 -5.81
N ALA A 177 35.84 7.87 -6.81
CA ALA A 177 35.06 6.86 -7.52
C ALA A 177 34.58 5.72 -6.59
N MET A 178 35.39 5.31 -5.61
CA MET A 178 34.96 4.33 -4.60
C MET A 178 33.83 4.87 -3.69
N TYR A 179 33.89 6.16 -3.34
CA TYR A 179 32.87 6.84 -2.56
C TYR A 179 31.57 7.01 -3.35
N GLU A 180 31.66 7.44 -4.61
CA GLU A 180 30.50 7.53 -5.51
C GLU A 180 29.84 6.17 -5.71
N GLY A 181 30.63 5.12 -5.95
CA GLY A 181 30.14 3.74 -6.04
C GLY A 181 29.44 3.26 -4.77
N ARG A 182 29.95 3.66 -3.59
CA ARG A 182 29.30 3.37 -2.29
C ARG A 182 27.93 4.03 -2.18
N VAL A 183 27.87 5.35 -2.46
CA VAL A 183 26.63 6.14 -2.34
C VAL A 183 25.60 5.66 -3.36
N ALA A 184 26.02 5.40 -4.59
CA ALA A 184 25.16 4.86 -5.64
C ALA A 184 24.63 3.47 -5.27
N LEU A 185 25.44 2.59 -4.68
CA LEU A 185 24.99 1.28 -4.21
C LEU A 185 23.96 1.40 -3.09
N GLU A 186 24.18 2.28 -2.11
CA GLU A 186 23.22 2.54 -1.03
C GLU A 186 21.88 3.02 -1.60
N ALA A 187 21.91 4.00 -2.51
CA ALA A 187 20.71 4.54 -3.15
C ALA A 187 19.97 3.49 -4.01
N PHE A 188 20.72 2.72 -4.81
CA PHE A 188 20.17 1.61 -5.60
C PHE A 188 19.40 0.59 -4.74
N LEU A 189 19.96 0.18 -3.61
CA LEU A 189 19.30 -0.79 -2.72
C LEU A 189 18.05 -0.20 -2.05
N VAL A 190 18.05 1.10 -1.73
CA VAL A 190 16.88 1.81 -1.20
C VAL A 190 15.77 1.87 -2.25
N ASP A 191 16.09 2.19 -3.51
CA ASP A 191 15.08 2.28 -4.56
C ASP A 191 14.54 0.89 -4.97
N CYS A 192 15.39 -0.15 -4.95
CA CYS A 192 14.93 -1.54 -5.03
C CYS A 192 13.95 -1.89 -3.91
N TRP A 193 14.24 -1.50 -2.67
CA TRP A 193 13.32 -1.73 -1.55
C TRP A 193 12.00 -1.00 -1.73
N ARG A 194 12.01 0.27 -2.14
CA ARG A 194 10.78 1.04 -2.38
C ARG A 194 9.87 0.36 -3.41
N ALA A 195 10.44 -0.18 -4.49
CA ALA A 195 9.70 -0.94 -5.47
C ALA A 195 9.09 -2.23 -4.88
N LEU A 196 9.84 -2.95 -4.03
CA LEU A 196 9.35 -4.13 -3.32
C LEU A 196 8.22 -3.80 -2.34
N GLU A 197 8.42 -2.78 -1.50
CA GLU A 197 7.47 -2.36 -0.47
C GLU A 197 6.10 -2.04 -1.08
N ALA A 198 6.08 -1.44 -2.28
CA ALA A 198 4.85 -1.14 -3.00
C ALA A 198 4.08 -2.39 -3.48
N VAL A 199 4.77 -3.50 -3.76
CA VAL A 199 4.16 -4.72 -4.35
C VAL A 199 3.98 -5.86 -3.36
N ILE A 200 4.76 -5.90 -2.28
CA ILE A 200 4.71 -6.94 -1.23
C ILE A 200 3.27 -7.22 -0.74
N PRO A 201 2.43 -6.21 -0.46
CA PRO A 201 1.07 -6.45 0.02
C PRO A 201 0.21 -7.21 -1.00
N SER A 202 0.45 -6.97 -2.29
CA SER A 202 -0.21 -7.64 -3.41
C SER A 202 0.37 -9.04 -3.67
N LEU A 203 1.65 -9.27 -3.37
CA LEU A 203 2.30 -10.59 -3.49
C LEU A 203 1.94 -11.56 -2.36
N ALA A 204 1.59 -11.06 -1.19
CA ALA A 204 1.28 -11.89 -0.02
C ALA A 204 0.00 -12.74 -0.17
N VAL A 205 -0.76 -12.53 -1.23
CA VAL A 205 -2.15 -12.99 -1.35
C VAL A 205 -2.23 -14.02 -2.48
N GLU A 206 -2.06 -15.28 -2.12
CA GLU A 206 -2.01 -16.42 -3.05
C GLU A 206 -3.22 -16.58 -4.01
N PRO A 207 -4.49 -16.27 -3.68
CA PRO A 207 -5.59 -16.35 -4.67
C PRO A 207 -5.62 -15.19 -5.67
N HIS A 208 -4.78 -14.16 -5.50
CA HIS A 208 -4.58 -13.06 -6.45
C HIS A 208 -3.18 -13.06 -7.07
N LEU A 209 -2.35 -14.03 -6.68
CA LEU A 209 -1.18 -14.37 -7.47
C LEU A 209 -1.63 -14.84 -8.87
N PRO A 210 -0.83 -14.54 -9.87
CA PRO A 210 -1.22 -14.30 -11.26
C PRO A 210 -1.31 -15.59 -12.07
N ALA A 211 -2.18 -16.52 -11.68
CA ALA A 211 -2.62 -17.53 -12.63
C ALA A 211 -3.48 -16.89 -13.75
N ALA A 212 -4.00 -15.67 -13.52
CA ALA A 212 -4.85 -14.93 -14.46
C ALA A 212 -4.22 -13.64 -15.04
N ALA A 213 -3.09 -13.13 -14.49
CA ALA A 213 -2.44 -11.92 -14.99
C ALA A 213 -1.24 -12.29 -15.88
N ALA A 214 -1.14 -11.67 -17.06
CA ALA A 214 -0.19 -12.03 -18.10
C ALA A 214 1.30 -11.95 -17.70
N LEU A 215 1.64 -11.22 -16.63
CA LEU A 215 3.02 -10.92 -16.18
C LEU A 215 3.42 -11.65 -14.90
N GLY A 216 2.68 -12.70 -14.59
CA GLY A 216 2.71 -13.25 -13.26
C GLY A 216 4.00 -13.93 -12.84
N ARG A 217 4.54 -14.69 -13.79
CA ARG A 217 5.80 -15.41 -13.62
C ARG A 217 6.95 -14.43 -13.47
N GLU A 218 6.96 -13.37 -14.27
CA GLU A 218 8.00 -12.35 -14.36
C GLU A 218 8.10 -11.60 -13.03
N VAL A 219 6.97 -11.18 -12.48
CA VAL A 219 6.88 -10.52 -11.16
C VAL A 219 7.48 -11.40 -10.07
N VAL A 220 7.08 -12.68 -9.99
CA VAL A 220 7.60 -13.61 -8.98
C VAL A 220 9.11 -13.82 -9.16
N CYS A 221 9.59 -13.95 -10.39
CA CYS A 221 11.01 -14.09 -10.66
C CYS A 221 11.82 -12.85 -10.22
N VAL A 222 11.36 -11.64 -10.55
CA VAL A 222 12.02 -10.39 -10.12
C VAL A 222 11.98 -10.24 -8.60
N TYR A 223 10.86 -10.55 -7.97
CA TYR A 223 10.72 -10.56 -6.51
C TYR A 223 11.74 -11.50 -5.84
N VAL A 224 11.89 -12.73 -6.34
CA VAL A 224 12.86 -13.70 -5.80
C VAL A 224 14.30 -13.19 -5.99
N LEU A 225 14.63 -12.64 -7.15
CA LEU A 225 15.96 -12.07 -7.40
C LEU A 225 16.30 -10.94 -6.42
N LEU A 226 15.35 -10.05 -6.15
CA LEU A 226 15.52 -8.95 -5.21
C LEU A 226 15.62 -9.45 -3.77
N ARG A 227 14.83 -10.46 -3.40
CA ARG A 227 14.92 -11.13 -2.11
C ARG A 227 16.31 -11.73 -1.88
N ASP A 228 16.87 -12.39 -2.90
CA ASP A 228 18.19 -13.01 -2.83
C ASP A 228 19.34 -11.98 -2.87
N LEU A 229 19.15 -10.87 -3.59
CA LEU A 229 20.07 -9.74 -3.61
C LEU A 229 20.20 -9.12 -2.21
N LEU A 230 19.06 -8.81 -1.58
CA LEU A 230 18.95 -8.15 -0.28
C LEU A 230 19.08 -9.11 0.90
N ALA A 231 19.04 -10.42 0.66
CA ALA A 231 19.04 -11.49 1.66
C ALA A 231 17.99 -11.26 2.77
N PHE A 232 16.75 -10.98 2.37
CA PHE A 232 15.67 -10.65 3.30
C PHE A 232 15.40 -11.77 4.31
N PRO A 233 15.33 -11.47 5.62
CA PRO A 233 14.85 -12.41 6.63
C PRO A 233 13.38 -12.80 6.39
N GLU A 234 13.05 -14.08 6.58
CA GLU A 234 11.68 -14.60 6.44
C GLU A 234 10.68 -13.90 7.37
N SER A 235 11.10 -13.50 8.57
CA SER A 235 10.25 -12.83 9.56
C SER A 235 9.65 -11.49 9.07
N ILE A 236 10.37 -10.75 8.23
CA ILE A 236 9.88 -9.48 7.67
C ILE A 236 8.79 -9.75 6.62
N LEU A 237 8.93 -10.83 5.86
CA LEU A 237 7.92 -11.27 4.89
C LEU A 237 6.67 -11.79 5.60
N GLU A 238 6.84 -12.58 6.66
CA GLU A 238 5.74 -13.11 7.47
C GLU A 238 4.87 -12.00 8.06
N ALA A 239 5.47 -10.94 8.62
CA ALA A 239 4.72 -9.82 9.18
C ALA A 239 3.83 -9.11 8.14
N ASN A 240 4.36 -8.91 6.92
CA ASN A 240 3.60 -8.33 5.82
C ASN A 240 2.48 -9.27 5.34
N CYS A 241 2.73 -10.58 5.29
CA CYS A 241 1.73 -11.57 4.93
C CYS A 241 0.58 -11.64 5.95
N VAL A 242 0.90 -11.56 7.24
CA VAL A 242 -0.08 -11.51 8.34
C VAL A 242 -0.98 -10.29 8.21
N TYR A 243 -0.41 -9.11 7.96
CA TYR A 243 -1.17 -7.88 7.78
C TYR A 243 -2.06 -7.91 6.54
N ALA A 244 -1.53 -8.31 5.38
CA ALA A 244 -2.30 -8.43 4.15
C ALA A 244 -3.46 -9.44 4.30
N SER A 245 -3.19 -10.60 4.90
CA SER A 245 -4.21 -11.62 5.17
C SER A 245 -5.31 -11.10 6.10
N ALA A 246 -4.93 -10.35 7.15
CA ALA A 246 -5.87 -9.76 8.08
C ALA A 246 -6.80 -8.73 7.41
N ILE A 247 -6.28 -7.89 6.51
CA ILE A 247 -7.10 -6.92 5.76
C ILE A 247 -8.05 -7.62 4.80
N LEU A 248 -7.58 -8.65 4.10
CA LEU A 248 -8.39 -9.34 3.12
C LEU A 248 -9.44 -10.25 3.71
N GLY A 249 -9.24 -10.71 4.96
CA GLY A 249 -10.25 -11.40 5.74
C GLY A 249 -11.37 -10.50 6.27
N LEU A 250 -11.33 -9.19 6.04
CA LEU A 250 -12.43 -8.29 6.39
C LEU A 250 -13.64 -8.55 5.47
N GLU A 251 -14.84 -8.50 6.01
CA GLU A 251 -16.07 -8.65 5.23
C GLU A 251 -16.80 -7.30 5.15
N ASP A 252 -17.30 -6.92 3.97
CA ASP A 252 -18.12 -5.71 3.86
C ASP A 252 -19.49 -5.97 4.51
N VAL A 253 -20.02 -4.99 5.24
CA VAL A 253 -21.37 -5.08 5.80
C VAL A 253 -22.38 -4.71 4.71
N GLU A 254 -23.07 -5.70 4.16
CA GLU A 254 -24.06 -5.55 3.09
C GLU A 254 -25.50 -5.37 3.61
N GLU A 255 -25.80 -5.85 4.83
CA GLU A 255 -27.13 -5.74 5.43
C GLU A 255 -27.31 -4.36 6.10
N LEU A 256 -28.49 -3.75 5.91
CA LEU A 256 -28.86 -2.52 6.62
C LEU A 256 -28.71 -2.76 8.13
N LEU A 257 -27.71 -2.11 8.73
CA LEU A 257 -27.58 -2.09 10.17
C LEU A 257 -28.87 -1.51 10.75
N PRO A 258 -29.50 -2.16 11.75
CA PRO A 258 -30.76 -1.68 12.29
C PRO A 258 -30.62 -0.22 12.71
N PRO A 259 -31.54 0.70 12.31
CA PRO A 259 -31.44 2.12 12.65
C PRO A 259 -31.47 2.40 14.17
N VAL A 260 -31.85 1.39 14.96
CA VAL A 260 -31.98 1.44 16.43
C VAL A 260 -30.81 0.72 17.14
N ALA A 261 -30.00 -0.06 16.43
CA ALA A 261 -28.76 -0.59 16.97
C ALA A 261 -27.64 0.40 16.62
N ALA A 262 -27.36 1.33 17.55
CA ALA A 262 -26.25 2.28 17.47
C ALA A 262 -24.91 1.52 17.48
N HIS A 263 -24.60 0.83 16.39
CA HIS A 263 -23.29 0.24 16.18
C HIS A 263 -22.32 1.40 15.97
N VAL A 264 -21.56 1.66 17.02
CA VAL A 264 -20.52 2.67 17.06
C VAL A 264 -19.20 1.95 16.83
N CYS A 265 -18.35 2.50 15.97
CA CYS A 265 -17.00 2.02 15.80
C CYS A 265 -16.24 2.21 17.12
N SER A 266 -15.83 1.14 17.79
CA SER A 266 -15.15 1.23 19.10
C SER A 266 -13.77 1.88 19.05
N ILE A 267 -13.21 2.09 17.85
CA ILE A 267 -11.93 2.80 17.64
C ILE A 267 -12.10 4.31 17.62
N CYS A 268 -13.11 4.85 16.92
CA CYS A 268 -13.31 6.30 16.77
C CYS A 268 -14.55 6.85 17.48
N LEU A 269 -15.40 5.97 18.01
CA LEU A 269 -16.65 6.28 18.69
C LEU A 269 -17.73 6.96 17.81
N GLU A 270 -17.61 6.85 16.49
CA GLU A 270 -18.59 7.36 15.51
C GLU A 270 -19.52 6.24 15.00
N ARG A 271 -20.72 6.61 14.53
CA ARG A 271 -21.73 5.66 14.00
C ARG A 271 -21.21 4.93 12.75
N LEU A 272 -21.56 3.65 12.64
CA LEU A 272 -21.28 2.81 11.48
C LEU A 272 -22.41 2.91 10.45
N THR A 273 -22.06 2.98 9.17
CA THR A 273 -23.01 3.00 8.03
C THR A 273 -22.82 1.78 7.14
N CYS A 274 -23.91 1.23 6.60
CA CYS A 274 -23.87 0.08 5.67
C CYS A 274 -23.71 0.53 4.21
N ALA A 275 -23.11 -0.32 3.37
CA ALA A 275 -22.94 -0.06 1.93
C ALA A 275 -24.27 0.18 1.20
N ALA A 276 -25.37 -0.49 1.58
CA ALA A 276 -26.67 -0.38 0.94
C ALA A 276 -27.32 1.02 1.06
N MET A 277 -26.97 1.82 2.08
CA MET A 277 -27.47 3.19 2.23
C MET A 277 -26.78 4.18 1.27
N ARG A 278 -25.75 3.74 0.54
CA ARG A 278 -24.94 4.60 -0.35
C ARG A 278 -25.46 4.63 -1.79
N GLU A 279 -26.16 3.59 -2.24
CA GLU A 279 -26.70 3.50 -3.61
C GLU A 279 -28.01 4.29 -3.80
N LEU A 280 -28.57 4.83 -2.71
CA LEU A 280 -29.88 5.49 -2.73
C LEU A 280 -29.80 7.03 -2.72
N ASP A 281 -28.63 7.68 -2.61
CA ASP A 281 -28.56 9.15 -2.62
C ASP A 281 -27.19 9.75 -2.98
N PRO A 282 -27.05 10.42 -4.14
CA PRO A 282 -25.97 11.39 -4.40
C PRO A 282 -26.31 12.83 -3.92
N GLU A 283 -27.59 13.15 -3.67
CA GLU A 283 -28.07 14.53 -3.52
C GLU A 283 -28.58 14.90 -2.10
N ALA A 284 -28.68 13.94 -1.17
CA ALA A 284 -29.17 14.22 0.19
C ALA A 284 -28.15 14.94 1.11
N ALA A 285 -26.94 15.24 0.64
CA ALA A 285 -25.92 15.93 1.44
C ALA A 285 -25.98 17.48 1.36
N THR A 286 -26.81 18.06 0.49
CA THR A 286 -26.92 19.53 0.35
C THR A 286 -28.36 19.98 0.11
N GLY A 287 -29.09 20.37 1.16
CA GLY A 287 -30.41 21.00 0.94
C GLY A 287 -31.36 21.13 2.11
N GLY A 288 -30.91 21.66 3.26
CA GLY A 288 -31.84 22.11 4.32
C GLY A 288 -32.31 23.54 4.09
N SER A 289 -33.40 23.74 3.33
CA SER A 289 -34.10 25.04 3.24
C SER A 289 -35.19 25.12 4.30
N CYS A 290 -34.98 25.87 5.37
CA CYS A 290 -36.02 26.19 6.35
C CYS A 290 -36.56 27.61 6.13
N ARG A 291 -37.83 27.72 5.75
CA ARG A 291 -38.63 28.96 5.83
C ARG A 291 -39.43 28.98 7.13
N ASN A 292 -39.35 30.14 7.79
CA ASN A 292 -40.23 30.82 8.75
C ASN A 292 -40.48 30.31 10.18
N ASP A 293 -40.24 31.27 11.08
CA ASP A 293 -41.08 31.77 12.18
C ASP A 293 -41.54 30.83 13.30
N GLY A 294 -40.80 30.94 14.41
CA GLY A 294 -41.34 31.21 15.75
C GLY A 294 -42.26 30.17 16.40
N ASP A 295 -41.71 29.33 17.27
CA ASP A 295 -42.24 29.06 18.62
C ASP A 295 -41.23 28.19 19.40
N ASN A 296 -41.23 28.31 20.73
CA ASN A 296 -40.31 27.62 21.65
C ASN A 296 -40.60 26.11 21.74
N GLY A 297 -39.56 25.28 21.61
CA GLY A 297 -39.61 23.86 21.98
C GLY A 297 -38.29 23.14 21.69
N GLU A 298 -37.68 22.58 22.74
CA GLU A 298 -36.43 21.80 22.68
C GLU A 298 -36.55 20.57 21.75
N CYS A 299 -35.61 20.41 20.80
CA CYS A 299 -35.29 19.11 20.21
C CYS A 299 -33.88 19.07 19.56
N ASP A 300 -33.10 18.08 20.02
CA ASP A 300 -31.94 17.39 19.45
C ASP A 300 -31.01 18.07 18.42
N ASP A 301 -29.76 18.25 18.87
CA ASP A 301 -28.57 18.39 18.05
C ASP A 301 -28.34 17.13 17.20
N ASP A 302 -28.60 17.19 15.88
CA ASP A 302 -28.24 16.07 14.99
C ASP A 302 -28.01 16.48 13.52
N VAL A 303 -27.35 17.61 13.24
CA VAL A 303 -26.81 17.88 11.88
C VAL A 303 -25.51 18.68 11.94
N ALA A 304 -24.45 18.08 12.46
CA ALA A 304 -23.10 18.62 12.33
C ALA A 304 -22.00 17.54 12.36
N CYS A 305 -22.13 16.47 11.57
CA CYS A 305 -21.06 15.47 11.41
C CYS A 305 -20.53 15.32 9.97
N ALA A 306 -20.80 16.28 9.09
CA ALA A 306 -20.23 16.33 7.73
C ALA A 306 -18.96 17.19 7.63
N ARG A 307 -18.21 17.39 8.74
CA ARG A 307 -17.07 18.33 8.79
C ARG A 307 -15.75 17.71 9.28
N SER A 308 -15.57 16.41 9.10
CA SER A 308 -14.27 15.76 9.26
C SER A 308 -14.03 14.90 8.03
N GLY A 309 -13.14 15.36 7.16
CA GLY A 309 -12.88 14.76 5.86
C GLY A 309 -12.53 13.27 5.95
N ASP A 310 -13.06 12.53 4.98
CA ASP A 310 -12.45 11.33 4.41
C ASP A 310 -12.10 10.19 5.36
N ARG A 311 -12.95 9.95 6.38
CA ARG A 311 -12.96 8.67 7.10
C ARG A 311 -13.83 7.70 6.31
N SER A 312 -13.21 6.69 5.71
CA SER A 312 -13.85 5.69 4.84
C SER A 312 -15.26 5.28 5.26
N GLN A 313 -16.20 5.54 4.36
CA GLN A 313 -17.64 5.25 4.42
C GLN A 313 -18.01 3.75 4.35
N PHE A 314 -17.04 2.84 4.51
CA PHE A 314 -17.28 1.39 4.52
C PHE A 314 -17.19 0.86 5.94
N SER A 315 -18.26 0.20 6.40
CA SER A 315 -18.22 -0.63 7.60
C SER A 315 -17.86 -2.05 7.23
N VAL A 316 -16.97 -2.63 8.01
CA VAL A 316 -16.47 -3.99 7.81
C VAL A 316 -16.59 -4.81 9.08
N ARG A 317 -16.66 -6.12 8.89
CA ARG A 317 -16.75 -7.13 9.94
C ARG A 317 -15.46 -7.96 9.97
N LEU A 318 -14.90 -8.17 11.16
CA LEU A 318 -13.80 -9.11 11.37
C LEU A 318 -14.34 -10.56 11.44
N PRO A 319 -13.49 -11.60 11.31
CA PRO A 319 -13.89 -12.99 11.51
C PRO A 319 -14.54 -13.29 12.88
N CYS A 320 -14.24 -12.47 13.89
CA CYS A 320 -14.87 -12.54 15.22
C CYS A 320 -16.22 -11.80 15.33
N ALA A 321 -16.78 -11.36 14.21
CA ALA A 321 -18.05 -10.63 14.06
C ALA A 321 -18.14 -9.19 14.59
N HIS A 322 -17.09 -8.63 15.20
CA HIS A 322 -17.06 -7.21 15.57
C HIS A 322 -16.97 -6.28 14.36
N LEU A 323 -17.57 -5.09 14.46
CA LEU A 323 -17.78 -4.13 13.37
C LEU A 323 -16.96 -2.86 13.55
N PHE A 324 -16.37 -2.35 12.47
CA PHE A 324 -15.54 -1.14 12.48
C PHE A 324 -15.63 -0.40 11.14
N HIS A 325 -15.25 0.87 11.11
CA HIS A 325 -14.91 1.50 9.83
C HIS A 325 -13.68 0.83 9.24
N GLU A 326 -13.70 0.57 7.94
CA GLU A 326 -12.61 -0.07 7.19
C GLU A 326 -11.26 0.59 7.50
N ASN A 327 -11.18 1.92 7.43
CA ASN A 327 -9.94 2.66 7.70
C ASN A 327 -9.51 2.57 9.17
N CYS A 328 -10.46 2.58 10.11
CA CYS A 328 -10.15 2.48 11.53
C CYS A 328 -9.53 1.11 11.85
N VAL A 329 -10.16 0.02 11.39
CA VAL A 329 -9.62 -1.32 11.64
C VAL A 329 -8.33 -1.58 10.86
N MET A 330 -8.22 -1.13 9.60
CA MET A 330 -6.97 -1.23 8.84
C MET A 330 -5.81 -0.53 9.55
N ALA A 331 -6.05 0.66 10.09
CA ALA A 331 -5.04 1.41 10.85
C ALA A 331 -4.58 0.65 12.10
N TRP A 332 -5.51 -0.01 12.79
CA TRP A 332 -5.24 -0.84 13.97
C TRP A 332 -4.45 -2.11 13.61
N LEU A 333 -4.88 -2.83 12.57
CA LEU A 333 -4.32 -4.12 12.16
C LEU A 333 -2.87 -4.03 11.69
N ARG A 334 -2.38 -2.83 11.32
CA ARG A 334 -0.95 -2.58 11.02
C ARG A 334 -0.01 -2.98 12.15
N HIS A 335 -0.49 -2.90 13.39
CA HIS A 335 0.34 -3.09 14.58
C HIS A 335 -0.14 -4.25 15.45
N ASN A 336 -1.42 -4.59 15.34
CA ASN A 336 -2.05 -5.59 16.18
C ASN A 336 -2.83 -6.56 15.29
N PRO A 337 -2.36 -7.79 15.07
CA PRO A 337 -3.09 -8.81 14.31
C PRO A 337 -4.23 -9.41 15.16
N SER A 338 -4.97 -8.58 15.90
CA SER A 338 -6.04 -8.99 16.81
C SER A 338 -7.17 -7.98 16.84
N CYS A 339 -8.39 -8.44 17.08
CA CYS A 339 -9.56 -7.58 17.26
C CYS A 339 -9.36 -6.57 18.41
N PRO A 340 -9.67 -5.27 18.22
CA PRO A 340 -9.65 -4.28 19.31
C PRO A 340 -10.56 -4.59 20.49
N GLU A 341 -11.69 -5.27 20.24
CA GLU A 341 -12.72 -5.54 21.26
C GLU A 341 -12.45 -6.83 22.02
N CYS A 342 -12.29 -7.96 21.31
CA CYS A 342 -12.15 -9.27 21.96
C CYS A 342 -10.73 -9.84 21.95
N ARG A 343 -9.77 -9.17 21.31
CA ARG A 343 -8.37 -9.61 21.16
C ARG A 343 -8.18 -10.95 20.43
N ALA A 344 -9.24 -11.52 19.83
CA ALA A 344 -9.12 -12.68 18.97
C ALA A 344 -8.18 -12.38 17.78
N SER A 345 -7.34 -13.35 17.42
CA SER A 345 -6.50 -13.25 16.22
C SER A 345 -7.38 -13.07 14.98
N VAL A 346 -7.01 -12.14 14.11
CA VAL A 346 -7.68 -11.97 12.81
C VAL A 346 -7.11 -12.86 11.72
N VAL A 347 -5.90 -13.38 11.92
CA VAL A 347 -5.34 -14.42 11.07
C VAL A 347 -5.80 -15.75 11.65
N GLY A 348 -6.65 -16.46 10.91
CA GLY A 348 -7.13 -17.77 11.33
C GLY A 348 -5.95 -18.71 11.57
N GLU A 349 -6.01 -19.53 12.62
CA GLU A 349 -5.10 -20.68 12.76
C GLU A 349 -5.31 -21.60 11.56
N ARG A 350 -4.25 -21.81 10.78
CA ARG A 350 -4.24 -22.67 9.59
C ARG A 350 -4.47 -24.14 9.96
#